data_AF-A0A6N2RNQ3-F1
#
_entry.id   AF-A0A6N2RNQ3-F1
#
_cell.length_a   1.000
_cell.length_b   1.000
_cell.length_c   1.000
_cell.angle_alpha   90.00
_cell.angle_beta   90.00
_cell.angle_gamma   90.00
#
_symmetry.space_group_name_H-M   'P 1'
#
loop_
_entity.id
_entity.type
_entity.pdbx_description
1 polymer ?
#
loop_
_entity_poly.entity_id
_entity_poly.type
_entity_poly.pdbx_seq_one_letter_code
_entity_poly.pdbx_strand_id
1 'polypeptide(L)'
;MNKMREYECGREDGLTLALRIARQGGLEALEREVKFRGITGIHTSLAAKDLDKASQKIKEMTLDTFTILSIAALHDAFGFGQKRCQRYMDKVAEGADLLMDDLATWPDYINSIKEELGMELEIRWND
;
A
#
# COMPACT_ATOMS: atom_id res chain seq x y z
N MET A 1 25.07 -28.23 2.11
CA MET A 1 23.85 -29.07 2.23
C MET A 1 22.55 -28.30 2.45
N ASN A 2 22.56 -26.97 2.61
CA ASN A 2 21.35 -26.19 2.97
C ASN A 2 20.57 -25.66 1.76
N LYS A 3 21.24 -25.02 0.78
CA LYS A 3 20.59 -24.39 -0.38
C LYS A 3 19.79 -25.33 -1.30
N MET A 4 20.23 -26.58 -1.47
CA MET A 4 19.50 -27.55 -2.30
C MET A 4 18.18 -27.95 -1.68
N ARG A 5 18.14 -28.18 -0.35
CA ARG A 5 16.91 -28.49 0.38
C ARG A 5 15.94 -27.31 0.37
N GLU A 6 16.44 -26.09 0.56
CA GLU A 6 15.62 -24.87 0.48
C GLU A 6 15.00 -24.69 -0.92
N TYR A 7 15.75 -24.99 -1.98
CA TYR A 7 15.25 -24.95 -3.35
C TYR A 7 14.17 -26.01 -3.61
N GLU A 8 14.38 -27.25 -3.15
CA GLU A 8 13.41 -28.34 -3.27
C GLU A 8 12.11 -28.03 -2.51
N CYS A 9 12.21 -27.55 -1.25
CA CYS A 9 11.06 -27.09 -0.48
C CYS A 9 10.33 -25.93 -1.17
N GLY A 10 11.05 -24.97 -1.76
CA GLY A 10 10.44 -23.87 -2.51
C GLY A 10 9.63 -24.32 -3.73
N ARG A 11 10.02 -25.42 -4.38
CA ARG A 11 9.25 -26.02 -5.48
C ARG A 11 7.97 -26.67 -4.97
N GLU A 12 8.03 -27.39 -3.85
CA GLU A 12 6.87 -28.02 -3.22
C GLU A 12 5.86 -26.97 -2.71
N ASP A 13 6.35 -25.90 -2.10
CA ASP A 13 5.54 -24.76 -1.67
C ASP A 13 4.86 -24.07 -2.85
N GLY A 14 5.59 -23.90 -3.96
CA GLY A 14 5.05 -23.35 -5.21
C GLY A 14 3.91 -24.19 -5.80
N LEU A 15 4.05 -25.52 -5.80
CA LEU A 15 2.98 -26.44 -6.24
C LEU A 15 1.76 -26.37 -5.31
N THR A 16 1.99 -26.31 -3.99
CA THR A 16 0.93 -26.19 -3.00
C THR A 16 0.15 -24.88 -3.14
N LEU A 17 0.85 -23.78 -3.39
CA LEU A 17 0.26 -22.48 -3.65
C LEU A 17 -0.55 -22.47 -4.95
N ALA A 18 0.01 -23.00 -6.04
CA ALA A 18 -0.67 -23.09 -7.33
C ALA A 18 -1.96 -23.92 -7.22
N LEU A 19 -1.91 -25.06 -6.53
CA LEU A 19 -3.08 -25.90 -6.26
C LEU A 19 -4.15 -25.15 -5.45
N ARG A 20 -3.74 -24.38 -4.44
CA ARG A 20 -4.66 -23.58 -3.61
C ARG A 20 -5.38 -22.51 -4.43
N ILE A 21 -4.65 -21.79 -5.28
CA ILE A 21 -5.21 -20.74 -6.14
C ILE A 21 -6.17 -21.35 -7.17
N ALA A 22 -5.76 -22.43 -7.84
CA ALA A 22 -6.59 -23.13 -8.81
C ALA A 22 -7.89 -23.68 -8.18
N ARG A 23 -7.84 -24.20 -6.95
CA ARG A 23 -9.04 -24.66 -6.22
C ARG A 23 -10.01 -23.54 -5.87
N GLN A 24 -9.51 -22.31 -5.68
CA GLN A 24 -10.33 -21.19 -5.22
C GLN A 24 -10.90 -20.34 -6.35
N GLY A 25 -10.20 -20.23 -7.48
CA GLY A 25 -10.61 -19.37 -8.60
C GLY A 25 -10.39 -19.96 -9.99
N GLY A 26 -10.13 -21.27 -10.07
CA GLY A 26 -9.91 -21.95 -11.35
C GLY A 26 -8.58 -21.61 -12.03
N LEU A 27 -8.46 -22.01 -13.29
CA LEU A 27 -7.27 -21.79 -14.11
C LEU A 27 -6.99 -20.30 -14.31
N GLU A 28 -8.02 -19.49 -14.56
CA GLU A 28 -7.86 -18.05 -14.78
C GLU A 28 -7.23 -17.33 -13.59
N ALA A 29 -7.58 -17.73 -12.35
CA ALA A 29 -6.97 -17.16 -11.16
C ALA A 29 -5.48 -17.50 -11.06
N LEU A 30 -5.10 -18.72 -11.46
CA LEU A 30 -3.71 -19.14 -11.51
C LEU A 30 -2.93 -18.37 -12.60
N GLU A 31 -3.51 -18.17 -13.78
CA GLU A 31 -2.90 -17.38 -14.85
C GLU A 31 -2.68 -15.92 -14.45
N ARG A 32 -3.66 -15.30 -13.77
CA ARG A 32 -3.51 -13.94 -13.21
C ARG A 32 -2.38 -13.87 -12.18
N GLU A 33 -2.28 -14.86 -11.29
CA GLU A 33 -1.19 -14.94 -10.31
C GLU A 33 0.19 -15.05 -10.99
N VAL A 34 0.32 -15.92 -12.00
CA VAL A 34 1.57 -16.09 -12.76
C VAL A 34 1.97 -14.77 -13.43
N LYS A 35 1.01 -14.06 -14.04
CA LYS A 35 1.25 -12.74 -14.64
C LYS A 35 1.67 -11.71 -13.59
N PHE A 36 0.95 -11.63 -12.47
CA PHE A 36 1.25 -10.71 -11.36
C PHE A 36 2.68 -10.89 -10.85
N ARG A 37 3.10 -12.15 -10.61
CA ARG A 37 4.45 -12.45 -10.13
C ARG A 37 5.52 -12.16 -11.18
N GLY A 38 5.23 -12.43 -12.45
CA GLY A 38 6.14 -12.10 -13.56
C GLY A 38 6.42 -10.60 -13.70
N ILE A 39 5.42 -9.76 -13.42
CA ILE A 39 5.55 -8.30 -13.48
C ILE A 39 6.21 -7.75 -12.20
N THR A 40 5.79 -8.23 -11.03
CA THR A 40 6.21 -7.65 -9.73
C THR A 40 7.49 -8.25 -9.18
N GLY A 41 7.93 -9.41 -9.65
CA GLY A 41 9.08 -10.14 -9.10
C GLY A 41 8.85 -10.71 -7.69
N ILE A 42 7.60 -10.76 -7.21
CA ILE A 42 7.29 -11.20 -5.84
C ILE A 42 7.36 -12.74 -5.74
N HIS A 43 8.36 -13.23 -5.00
CA HIS A 43 8.60 -14.66 -4.76
C HIS A 43 8.28 -15.06 -3.31
N THR A 44 7.00 -14.98 -2.93
CA THR A 44 6.52 -15.36 -1.59
C THR A 44 5.52 -16.52 -1.65
N SER A 45 5.31 -17.20 -0.52
CA SER A 45 4.29 -18.25 -0.36
C SER A 45 2.86 -17.72 -0.23
N LEU A 46 2.67 -16.39 -0.21
CA LEU A 46 1.36 -15.73 -0.13
C LEU A 46 0.83 -15.48 -1.54
N ALA A 47 -0.45 -15.78 -1.79
CA ALA A 47 -1.12 -15.41 -3.04
C ALA A 47 -1.31 -13.90 -3.13
N ALA A 48 -1.52 -13.35 -4.35
CA ALA A 48 -1.74 -11.91 -4.56
C ALA A 48 -2.84 -11.35 -3.64
N LYS A 49 -3.96 -12.06 -3.50
CA LYS A 49 -5.05 -11.66 -2.59
C LYS A 49 -4.67 -11.58 -1.11
N ASP A 50 -3.71 -12.40 -0.67
CA ASP A 50 -3.25 -12.43 0.72
C ASP A 50 -2.26 -11.28 0.94
N LEU A 51 -1.47 -10.96 -0.09
CA LEU A 51 -0.63 -9.75 -0.14
C LEU A 51 -1.49 -8.49 -0.13
N ASP A 52 -2.61 -8.45 -0.87
CA ASP A 52 -3.53 -7.30 -0.88
C ASP A 52 -4.13 -7.05 0.51
N LYS A 53 -4.53 -8.10 1.22
CA LYS A 53 -5.03 -7.99 2.61
C LYS A 53 -3.96 -7.50 3.58
N ALA A 54 -2.73 -8.00 3.44
CA ALA A 54 -1.61 -7.53 4.25
C ALA A 54 -1.29 -6.07 3.93
N SER A 55 -1.29 -5.70 2.65
CA SER A 55 -1.08 -4.35 2.15
C SER A 55 -2.13 -3.39 2.70
N GLN A 56 -3.41 -3.78 2.73
CA GLN A 56 -4.48 -2.96 3.32
C GLN A 56 -4.20 -2.62 4.79
N LYS A 57 -3.82 -3.61 5.62
CA LYS A 57 -3.48 -3.35 7.02
C LYS A 57 -2.26 -2.41 7.17
N ILE A 58 -1.27 -2.57 6.30
CA ILE A 58 -0.10 -1.69 6.28
C ILE A 58 -0.51 -0.26 5.91
N LYS A 59 -1.38 -0.10 4.91
CA LYS A 59 -1.94 1.21 4.51
C LYS A 59 -2.71 1.87 5.66
N GLU A 60 -3.63 1.14 6.29
CA GLU A 60 -4.42 1.61 7.44
C GLU A 60 -3.50 2.07 8.58
N MET A 61 -2.55 1.22 9.00
CA MET A 61 -1.58 1.56 10.04
C MET A 61 -0.71 2.77 9.65
N THR A 62 -0.34 2.91 8.37
CA THR A 62 0.45 4.05 7.89
C THR A 62 -0.34 5.35 8.01
N LEU A 63 -1.63 5.34 7.64
CA LEU A 63 -2.50 6.50 7.80
C LEU A 63 -2.71 6.86 9.27
N ASP A 64 -2.90 5.87 10.15
CA ASP A 64 -3.09 6.10 11.59
C ASP A 64 -1.84 6.74 12.21
N THR A 65 -0.67 6.13 11.97
CA THR A 65 0.59 6.60 12.55
C THR A 65 0.98 7.98 12.03
N PHE A 66 0.78 8.24 10.73
CA PHE A 66 1.02 9.56 10.15
C PHE A 66 0.07 10.61 10.71
N THR A 67 -1.24 10.31 10.75
CA THR A 67 -2.26 11.21 11.32
C THR A 67 -1.94 11.59 12.77
N ILE A 68 -1.57 10.62 13.61
CA ILE A 68 -1.22 10.86 15.01
C ILE A 68 -0.01 11.81 15.11
N LEU A 69 1.05 11.56 14.33
CA LEU A 69 2.24 12.41 14.31
C LEU A 69 1.93 13.83 13.82
N SER A 70 1.13 13.95 12.75
CA SER A 70 0.73 15.25 12.21
C SER A 70 -0.13 16.05 13.18
N ILE A 71 -1.09 15.42 13.89
CA ILE A 71 -1.90 16.10 14.91
C ILE A 71 -1.04 16.59 16.07
N ALA A 72 -0.10 15.77 16.55
CA ALA A 72 0.83 16.19 17.60
C ALA A 72 1.64 17.41 17.15
N ALA A 73 2.21 17.39 15.94
CA ALA A 73 2.94 18.53 15.39
C ALA A 73 2.06 19.78 15.22
N LEU A 74 0.83 19.62 14.72
CA LEU A 74 -0.13 20.72 14.56
C LEU A 74 -0.52 21.34 15.91
N HIS A 75 -0.69 20.51 16.93
CA HIS A 75 -0.97 20.98 18.29
C HIS A 75 0.23 21.72 18.88
N ASP A 76 1.41 21.11 18.86
CA ASP A 76 2.59 21.61 19.56
C ASP A 76 3.18 22.87 18.88
N ALA A 77 3.25 22.88 17.54
CA ALA A 77 3.86 23.98 16.81
C ALA A 77 2.89 25.14 16.53
N PHE A 78 1.59 24.86 16.36
CA PHE A 78 0.61 25.87 15.94
C PHE A 78 -0.53 26.09 16.94
N GLY A 79 -0.54 25.37 18.07
CA GLY A 79 -1.57 25.49 19.10
C GLY A 79 -2.94 25.00 18.65
N PHE A 80 -3.03 24.10 17.67
CA PHE A 80 -4.31 23.64 17.16
C PHE A 80 -5.06 22.85 18.23
N GLY A 81 -6.24 23.34 18.61
CA GLY A 81 -7.18 22.60 19.46
C GLY A 81 -8.00 21.58 18.68
N GLN A 82 -8.77 20.77 19.40
CA GLN A 82 -9.56 19.65 18.86
C GLN A 82 -10.29 19.95 17.56
N LYS A 83 -11.00 21.08 17.44
CA LYS A 83 -11.77 21.42 16.22
C LYS A 83 -10.91 21.56 14.97
N ARG A 84 -9.71 22.14 15.10
CA ARG A 84 -8.78 22.32 13.97
C ARG A 84 -8.12 20.99 13.61
N CYS A 85 -7.76 20.18 14.61
CA CYS A 85 -7.22 18.84 14.38
C CYS A 85 -8.26 17.91 13.73
N GLN A 86 -9.53 17.97 14.15
CA GLN A 86 -10.62 17.21 13.52
C GLN A 86 -10.77 17.59 12.05
N ARG A 87 -10.81 18.89 11.75
CA ARG A 87 -10.89 19.36 10.36
C ARG A 87 -9.70 18.90 9.50
N TYR A 88 -8.50 18.80 10.09
CA TYR A 88 -7.35 18.21 9.41
C TYR A 88 -7.58 16.72 9.11
N MET A 89 -8.01 15.92 10.10
CA MET A 89 -8.31 14.49 9.89
C MET A 89 -9.38 14.29 8.81
N ASP A 90 -10.45 15.07 8.84
CA ASP A 90 -11.53 14.99 7.85
C ASP A 90 -10.98 15.28 6.44
N LYS A 91 -10.07 16.25 6.30
CA LYS A 91 -9.46 16.58 5.01
C LYS A 91 -8.47 15.53 4.51
N VAL A 92 -7.74 14.89 5.42
CA VAL A 92 -6.87 13.75 5.08
C VAL A 92 -7.68 12.56 4.60
N ALA A 93 -8.79 12.24 5.30
CA ALA A 93 -9.70 11.16 4.90
C ALA A 93 -10.32 11.42 3.53
N GLU A 94 -10.81 12.64 3.27
CA GLU A 94 -11.33 13.03 1.95
C GLU A 94 -10.26 12.85 0.85
N GLY A 95 -9.01 13.24 1.11
CA GLY A 95 -7.93 13.05 0.13
C GLY A 95 -7.61 11.58 -0.13
N ALA A 96 -7.67 10.73 0.91
CA ALA A 96 -7.49 9.29 0.76
C ALA A 96 -8.61 8.66 -0.09
N ASP A 97 -9.86 9.07 0.12
CA ASP A 97 -11.01 8.60 -0.66
C ASP A 97 -10.88 9.01 -2.14
N LEU A 98 -10.50 10.26 -2.41
CA LEU A 98 -10.29 10.75 -3.79
C LEU A 98 -9.18 9.98 -4.53
N LEU A 99 -8.09 9.64 -3.85
CA LEU A 99 -7.01 8.83 -4.42
C LEU A 99 -7.43 7.37 -4.64
N MET A 100 -8.28 6.83 -3.77
CA MET A 100 -8.79 5.45 -3.89
C MET A 100 -9.81 5.29 -5.02
N ASP A 101 -10.63 6.32 -5.27
CA ASP A 101 -11.65 6.34 -6.32
C ASP A 101 -11.11 6.81 -7.69
N ASP A 102 -9.78 6.93 -7.84
CA ASP A 102 -9.10 7.46 -9.04
C ASP A 102 -9.59 8.86 -9.48
N LEU A 103 -10.16 9.64 -8.55
CA LEU A 103 -10.65 11.00 -8.78
C LEU A 103 -9.56 12.07 -8.61
N ALA A 104 -8.43 11.70 -8.01
CA ALA A 104 -7.23 12.51 -7.88
C ALA A 104 -5.98 11.62 -7.97
N THR A 105 -4.83 12.22 -8.30
CA THR A 105 -3.53 11.55 -8.33
C THR A 105 -2.51 12.29 -7.45
N TRP A 106 -1.43 11.60 -7.04
CA TRP A 106 -0.35 12.24 -6.29
C TRP A 106 0.28 13.45 -7.01
N PRO A 107 0.53 13.40 -8.34
CA PRO A 107 0.94 14.58 -9.08
C PRO A 107 -0.02 15.77 -8.95
N ASP A 108 -1.33 15.57 -8.90
CA ASP A 108 -2.31 16.67 -8.74
C ASP A 108 -2.08 17.42 -7.42
N TYR A 109 -1.89 16.68 -6.33
CA TYR A 109 -1.58 17.26 -5.01
C TYR A 109 -0.21 17.95 -5.00
N ILE A 110 0.82 17.32 -5.56
CA ILE A 110 2.18 17.89 -5.60
C ILE A 110 2.19 19.20 -6.40
N ASN A 111 1.50 19.25 -7.54
CA ASN A 111 1.41 20.43 -8.38
C ASN A 111 0.62 21.55 -7.69
N SER A 112 -0.55 21.25 -7.10
CA SER A 112 -1.31 22.24 -6.34
C SER A 112 -0.51 22.83 -5.17
N ILE A 113 0.21 21.99 -4.41
CA ILE A 113 1.08 22.46 -3.31
C ILE A 113 2.22 23.34 -3.84
N LYS A 114 2.80 22.98 -4.99
CA LYS A 114 3.84 23.80 -5.63
C LYS A 114 3.28 25.15 -6.09
N GLU A 115 2.12 25.17 -6.73
CA GLU A 115 1.49 26.38 -7.25
C GLU A 115 1.00 27.31 -6.13
N GLU A 116 0.39 26.76 -5.07
CA GLU A 116 -0.24 27.55 -4.00
C GLU A 116 0.75 27.95 -2.90
N LEU A 117 1.71 27.08 -2.58
CA LEU A 117 2.62 27.25 -1.44
C LEU A 117 4.08 27.40 -1.84
N GLY A 118 4.43 27.20 -3.12
CA GLY A 118 5.82 27.27 -3.60
C GLY A 118 6.70 26.13 -3.09
N MET A 119 6.12 25.07 -2.53
CA MET A 119 6.85 23.94 -1.96
C MET A 119 7.05 22.83 -2.99
N GLU A 120 8.29 22.39 -3.17
CA GLU A 120 8.61 21.26 -4.03
C GLU A 120 8.64 19.96 -3.20
N LEU A 121 7.73 19.05 -3.51
CA LEU A 121 7.60 17.75 -2.86
C LEU A 121 7.76 16.64 -3.88
N GLU A 122 8.34 15.52 -3.46
CA GLU A 122 8.53 14.34 -4.30
C GLU A 122 8.29 13.07 -3.48
N ILE A 123 7.62 12.09 -4.09
CA ILE A 123 7.49 10.74 -3.51
C ILE A 123 8.71 9.94 -3.94
N ARG A 124 9.45 9.42 -2.95
CA ARG A 124 10.55 8.49 -3.18
C ARG A 124 9.98 7.11 -3.47
N TRP A 125 10.03 6.70 -4.73
CA TRP A 125 9.68 5.35 -5.15
C TRP A 125 10.88 4.41 -4.93
N ASN A 126 10.60 3.17 -4.53
CA ASN A 126 11.61 2.11 -4.58
C ASN A 126 11.61 1.57 -6.01
N ASP A 127 12.60 1.97 -6.81
CA ASP A 127 12.93 1.33 -8.08
C ASP A 127 13.64 -0.02 -7.87
#